data_AF-A0A9Q0YAG1-F1
#
_entry.id   AF-A0A9Q0YAG1-F1
#
_cell.length_a   1.000
_cell.length_b   1.000
_cell.length_c   1.000
_cell.angle_alpha   90.00
_cell.angle_beta   90.00
_cell.angle_gamma   90.00
#
_symmetry.space_group_name_H-M   'P 1'
#
loop_
_entity.id
_entity.type
_entity.pdbx_description
1 polymer ?
#
loop_
_entity_poly.entity_id
_entity_poly.type
_entity_poly.pdbx_seq_one_letter_code
_entity_poly.pdbx_strand_id
1 'polypeptide(L)'
;MKGILDSMTQDDIALMIRNDDYMLRFGEHFISKAGHNTHPQRYIAQKMRELGRLLKEFRKITQTPMACFDLVNPVRFDKVIEATKE
;
A
#
# COMPACT_ATOMS: atom_id res chain seq x y z
N MET A 1 -11.77 0.29 -8.15
CA MET A 1 -11.13 -0.32 -6.96
C MET A 1 -11.39 -1.83 -6.84
N LYS A 2 -12.65 -2.30 -6.73
CA LYS A 2 -13.00 -3.72 -6.51
C LYS A 2 -12.22 -4.72 -7.38
N GLY A 3 -12.26 -4.57 -8.71
CA GLY A 3 -11.56 -5.48 -9.63
C GLY A 3 -10.03 -5.53 -9.45
N ILE A 4 -9.40 -4.46 -8.95
CA ILE A 4 -7.97 -4.43 -8.64
C ILE A 4 -7.69 -5.24 -7.38
N LEU A 5 -8.45 -5.02 -6.31
CA LEU A 5 -8.28 -5.74 -5.04
C LEU A 5 -8.55 -7.24 -5.18
N ASP A 6 -9.56 -7.60 -5.98
CA ASP A 6 -9.93 -8.99 -6.22
C ASP A 6 -8.92 -9.71 -7.13
N SER A 7 -8.15 -8.96 -7.94
CA SER A 7 -7.06 -9.51 -8.75
C SER A 7 -5.78 -9.82 -7.96
N MET A 8 -5.66 -9.33 -6.72
CA MET A 8 -4.49 -9.58 -5.88
C MET A 8 -4.50 -11.02 -5.35
N THR A 9 -3.32 -11.54 -4.99
CA THR A 9 -3.23 -12.69 -4.09
C THR A 9 -3.96 -12.35 -2.79
N GLN A 10 -4.92 -13.17 -2.36
CA GLN A 10 -5.70 -12.93 -1.14
C GLN A 10 -4.92 -13.37 0.10
N ASP A 11 -3.85 -12.61 0.39
CA ASP A 11 -2.95 -12.78 1.52
C ASP A 11 -3.15 -11.69 2.58
N ASP A 12 -2.28 -11.70 3.59
CA ASP A 12 -2.25 -10.70 4.66
C ASP A 12 -2.01 -9.28 4.15
N ILE A 13 -1.25 -9.12 3.06
CA ILE A 13 -1.06 -7.84 2.38
C ILE A 13 -2.37 -7.35 1.77
N ALA A 14 -3.11 -8.19 1.05
CA ALA A 14 -4.40 -7.81 0.48
C ALA A 14 -5.42 -7.45 1.56
N LEU A 15 -5.46 -8.19 2.67
CA LEU A 15 -6.31 -7.85 3.82
C LEU A 15 -5.93 -6.50 4.43
N MET A 16 -4.63 -6.23 4.61
CA MET A 16 -4.16 -4.95 5.14
C MET A 16 -4.51 -3.78 4.23
N ILE A 17 -4.36 -3.94 2.92
CA ILE A 17 -4.73 -2.92 1.94
C ILE A 17 -6.23 -2.63 1.99
N ARG A 18 -7.07 -3.67 2.10
CA ARG A 18 -8.54 -3.52 2.18
C ARG A 18 -8.99 -2.76 3.45
N ASN A 19 -8.22 -2.84 4.52
CA ASN A 19 -8.53 -2.27 5.83
C ASN A 19 -7.81 -0.93 6.11
N ASP A 20 -7.12 -0.36 5.12
CA ASP A 20 -6.38 0.90 5.27
C ASP A 20 -6.90 1.96 4.29
N ASP A 21 -7.60 2.97 4.82
CA ASP A 21 -8.24 4.03 4.03
C ASP A 21 -7.27 4.80 3.13
N TYR A 22 -6.05 5.05 3.61
CA TYR A 22 -5.05 5.79 2.83
C TYR A 22 -4.50 4.93 1.69
N MET A 23 -4.43 3.61 1.89
CA MET A 23 -4.04 2.65 0.86
C MET A 23 -5.11 2.55 -0.25
N LEU A 24 -6.39 2.60 0.12
CA LEU A 24 -7.48 2.67 -0.84
C LEU A 24 -7.43 3.99 -1.64
N ARG A 25 -7.26 5.14 -0.97
CA ARG A 25 -7.10 6.45 -1.62
C ARG A 25 -5.89 6.50 -2.55
N PHE A 26 -4.78 5.87 -2.17
CA PHE A 26 -3.60 5.72 -3.03
C PHE A 26 -3.96 4.98 -4.33
N GLY A 27 -4.65 3.84 -4.24
CA GLY A 27 -5.10 3.13 -5.43
C GLY A 27 -6.09 3.93 -6.29
N GLU A 28 -7.02 4.67 -5.68
CA GLU A 28 -7.97 5.55 -6.39
C GLU A 28 -7.25 6.68 -7.14
N HIS A 29 -6.23 7.28 -6.54
CA HIS A 29 -5.39 8.28 -7.20
C HIS A 29 -4.67 7.71 -8.41
N PHE A 30 -4.16 6.48 -8.33
CA PHE A 30 -3.56 5.81 -9.48
C PHE A 30 -4.57 5.52 -10.59
N ILE A 31 -5.81 5.13 -10.23
CA ILE A 31 -6.89 4.91 -11.20
C ILE A 31 -7.22 6.22 -11.92
N SER A 32 -7.38 7.32 -11.18
CA SER A 32 -7.73 8.61 -11.79
C SER A 32 -6.64 9.15 -12.72
N LYS A 33 -5.37 8.90 -12.39
CA LYS A 33 -4.22 9.32 -13.21
C LYS A 33 -4.04 8.50 -14.50
N ALA A 34 -4.53 7.26 -14.55
CA ALA A 34 -4.33 6.37 -15.70
C ALA A 34 -5.18 6.74 -16.95
N GLY A 35 -6.21 7.57 -16.81
CA GLY A 35 -7.06 8.00 -17.94
C GLY A 35 -7.75 6.83 -18.66
N HIS A 36 -7.99 6.99 -19.96
CA HIS A 36 -8.62 5.96 -20.83
C HIS A 36 -7.67 4.85 -21.30
N ASN A 37 -6.42 4.81 -20.85
CA ASN A 37 -5.47 3.80 -21.29
C ASN A 37 -5.87 2.41 -20.76
N THR A 38 -5.92 1.45 -21.68
CA THR A 38 -6.34 0.08 -21.43
C THR A 38 -5.28 -0.67 -20.62
N HIS A 39 -5.68 -1.14 -19.43
CA HIS A 39 -4.97 -2.07 -18.54
C HIS A 39 -3.95 -1.56 -17.50
N PRO A 40 -4.22 -0.50 -16.71
CA PRO A 40 -3.39 -0.13 -15.56
C PRO A 40 -3.61 -1.05 -14.34
N GLN A 41 -4.63 -1.92 -14.30
CA GLN A 41 -5.05 -2.61 -13.08
C GLN A 41 -3.94 -3.45 -12.42
N ARG A 42 -3.18 -4.22 -13.21
CA ARG A 42 -2.04 -5.01 -12.70
C ARG A 42 -0.95 -4.11 -12.12
N TYR A 43 -0.65 -3.00 -12.78
CA TYR A 43 0.33 -2.04 -12.32
C TYR A 43 -0.10 -1.38 -11.00
N ILE A 44 -1.37 -0.97 -10.90
CA ILE A 44 -1.93 -0.41 -9.69
C ILE A 44 -1.91 -1.43 -8.55
N ALA A 45 -2.33 -2.68 -8.83
CA ALA A 45 -2.27 -3.77 -7.86
C ALA A 45 -0.84 -3.98 -7.34
N GLN A 46 0.14 -3.97 -8.24
CA GLN A 46 1.55 -4.09 -7.89
C GLN A 46 2.01 -2.94 -6.99
N LYS A 47 1.71 -1.69 -7.34
CA LYS A 47 2.09 -0.51 -6.54
C LYS A 47 1.46 -0.51 -5.16
N MET A 48 0.18 -0.87 -5.07
CA MET A 48 -0.51 -1.02 -3.78
C MET A 48 0.13 -2.13 -2.93
N ARG A 49 0.51 -3.27 -3.53
CA ARG A 49 1.19 -4.36 -2.80
C ARG A 49 2.62 -4.03 -2.41
N GLU A 50 3.36 -3.25 -3.20
CA GLU A 50 4.67 -2.72 -2.84
C GLU A 50 4.58 -1.86 -1.57
N LEU A 51 3.63 -0.93 -1.53
CA LEU A 51 3.40 -0.08 -0.37
C LEU A 51 2.86 -0.87 0.84
N GLY A 52 2.01 -1.88 0.58
CA GLY A 52 1.57 -2.83 1.61
C GLY A 52 2.74 -3.57 2.25
N ARG A 53 3.70 -4.11 1.48
CA ARG A 53 4.88 -4.77 2.07
C ARG A 53 5.68 -3.83 2.95
N LEU A 54 5.90 -2.59 2.49
CA LEU A 54 6.59 -1.58 3.30
C LEU A 54 5.87 -1.31 4.63
N LEU A 55 4.54 -1.15 4.61
CA LEU A 55 3.75 -0.95 5.82
C LEU A 55 3.85 -2.14 6.78
N LYS A 56 3.88 -3.37 6.26
CA LYS A 56 4.03 -4.59 7.06
C LYS A 56 5.37 -4.60 7.80
N GLU A 57 6.48 -4.36 7.12
CA GLU A 57 7.80 -4.33 7.75
C GLU A 57 7.93 -3.17 8.74
N PHE A 58 7.39 -2.01 8.40
CA PHE A 58 7.32 -0.86 9.30
C PHE A 58 6.54 -1.17 10.61
N ARG A 59 5.41 -1.89 10.51
CA ARG A 59 4.63 -2.33 11.68
C ARG A 59 5.40 -3.33 12.55
N LYS A 60 6.23 -4.21 11.95
CA LYS A 60 7.09 -5.12 12.73
C LYS A 60 8.14 -4.36 13.54
N ILE A 61 8.77 -3.35 12.94
CA ILE A 61 9.81 -2.55 13.60
C ILE A 61 9.22 -1.66 14.70
N THR A 62 8.05 -1.06 14.44
CA THR A 62 7.41 -0.11 15.38
C THR A 62 6.50 -0.77 16.40
N GLN A 63 6.14 -2.05 16.21
CA GLN A 63 5.24 -2.82 17.07
C GLN A 63 3.90 -2.12 17.35
N THR A 64 3.40 -1.33 16.39
CA THR A 64 2.18 -0.52 16.54
C THR A 64 1.27 -0.67 15.33
N PRO A 65 -0.07 -0.56 15.49
CA PRO A 65 -1.04 -0.70 14.40
C PRO A 65 -1.12 0.59 13.56
N MET A 66 -0.02 0.95 12.91
CA MET A 66 0.13 2.17 12.10
C MET A 66 -0.60 2.07 10.76
N ALA A 67 -1.18 3.15 10.27
CA ALA A 67 -1.78 3.25 8.94
C ALA A 67 -0.72 3.61 7.88
N CYS A 68 -1.07 3.48 6.60
CA CYS A 68 -0.21 3.87 5.48
C CYS A 68 0.28 5.32 5.58
N PHE A 69 -0.57 6.23 6.08
CA PHE A 69 -0.21 7.64 6.24
C PHE A 69 0.95 7.86 7.20
N ASP A 70 1.17 6.94 8.15
CA ASP A 70 2.26 7.04 9.10
C ASP A 70 3.65 6.88 8.44
N LEU A 71 3.71 6.30 7.24
CA LEU A 71 4.93 6.17 6.44
C LEU A 71 5.44 7.52 5.91
N VAL A 72 4.57 8.54 5.82
CA VAL A 72 4.95 9.88 5.35
C VAL A 72 5.16 10.87 6.50
N ASN A 73 5.12 10.41 7.75
CA ASN A 73 5.43 11.24 8.91
C ASN A 73 6.96 11.39 9.06
N PRO A 74 7.51 12.62 8.96
CA PRO A 74 8.97 12.84 9.03
C PRO A 74 9.62 12.31 10.30
N VAL A 75 8.91 12.34 11.44
CA VAL A 75 9.41 11.84 12.74
C VAL A 75 9.70 10.33 12.68
N ARG A 76 9.12 9.61 11.71
CA ARG A 76 9.24 8.16 11.57
C ARG A 76 10.10 7.73 10.39
N PHE A 77 10.71 8.66 9.65
CA PHE A 77 11.47 8.33 8.43
C PHE A 77 12.62 7.36 8.69
N ASP A 78 13.33 7.48 9.81
CA ASP A 78 14.39 6.52 10.17
C ASP A 78 13.87 5.08 10.19
N LYS A 79 12.65 4.88 10.72
CA LYS A 79 11.99 3.57 10.78
C LYS A 79 11.44 3.13 9.43
N VAL A 80 11.02 4.06 8.58
CA VAL A 80 10.63 3.75 7.20
C VAL A 80 11.85 3.31 6.39
N ILE A 81 12.99 3.99 6.53
CA ILE A 81 14.24 3.59 5.88
C ILE A 81 14.72 2.23 6.39
N GLU A 82 14.62 1.98 7.70
CA GLU A 82 14.90 0.68 8.29
C GLU A 82 14.02 -0.42 7.66
N ALA A 83 12.72 -0.17 7.50
CA ALA A 83 11.76 -1.11 6.90
C ALA A 83 12.03 -1.45 5.42
N THR A 84 12.78 -0.62 4.68
CA THR A 84 13.12 -0.88 3.26
C THR A 84 14.26 -1.86 3.05
N LYS A 85 14.90 -2.34 4.12
CA LYS A 85 16.08 -3.23 4.04
C LYS A 85 15.71 -4.72 3.95
N GLU A 86 14.44 -5.05 4.15
CA GLU A 86 13.87 -6.42 4.09
C GLU A 86 13.14 -6.65 2.76
#